data_AF-A0A2N2HTW3-F1
#
_entry.id   AF-A0A2N2HTW3-F1
#
_cell.length_a   1.000
_cell.length_b   1.000
_cell.length_c   1.000
_cell.angle_alpha   90.00
_cell.angle_beta   90.00
_cell.angle_gamma   90.00
#
_symmetry.space_group_name_H-M   'P 1'
#
loop_
_entity.id
_entity.type
_entity.pdbx_description
1 polymer ?
#
loop_
_entity_poly.entity_id
_entity_poly.type
_entity_poly.pdbx_seq_one_letter_code
_entity_poly.pdbx_strand_id
1 'polypeptide(L)' 'MDGRGRVYDNIFVERLRRSVKYEEVYLHDYRRVPEARSHLGAYFHFYNTERFHEALSYRTPHEL' A
#
# COMPACT_ATOMS: atom_id res chain seq x y z
N MET A 1 -12.69 -21.24 15.08
CA MET A 1 -12.35 -20.00 14.36
C MET A 1 -11.47 -20.38 13.18
N ASP A 2 -12.07 -20.52 11.99
CA ASP A 2 -11.36 -20.94 10.78
C ASP A 2 -10.38 -19.87 10.29
N GLY A 3 -9.08 -20.19 10.27
CA GLY A 3 -8.00 -19.30 9.82
C GLY A 3 -7.95 -19.03 8.31
N ARG A 4 -8.94 -19.52 7.54
CA ARG A 4 -8.96 -19.46 6.07
C ARG A 4 -9.09 -18.04 5.50
N GLY A 5 -9.76 -17.12 6.19
CA GLY A 5 -9.86 -15.70 5.76
C GLY A 5 -8.57 -14.90 5.99
N ARG A 6 -7.88 -15.15 7.11
CA ARG A 6 -6.69 -14.37 7.53
C ARG A 6 -5.51 -14.48 6.57
N VAL A 7 -5.36 -15.60 5.86
CA VAL A 7 -4.25 -15.79 4.93
C VAL A 7 -4.36 -14.82 3.76
N TYR A 8 -5.56 -14.64 3.20
CA TYR A 8 -5.77 -13.70 2.09
C TYR A 8 -5.58 -12.25 2.56
N ASP A 9 -6.18 -11.88 3.70
CA ASP A 9 -5.94 -10.56 4.30
C ASP A 9 -4.44 -10.30 4.55
N ASN A 10 -3.73 -11.31 5.06
CA ASN A 10 -2.31 -11.20 5.34
C ASN A 10 -1.48 -11.04 4.06
N ILE A 11 -1.80 -11.78 2.99
CA ILE A 11 -1.11 -11.66 1.69
C ILE A 11 -1.28 -10.24 1.12
N PHE A 12 -2.48 -9.66 1.20
CA PHE A 12 -2.72 -8.29 0.72
C PHE A 12 -1.94 -7.27 1.56
N VAL A 13 -1.98 -7.41 2.89
CA VAL A 13 -1.24 -6.52 3.81
C VAL A 13 0.27 -6.65 3.62
N GLU A 14 0.80 -7.84 3.41
CA GLU A 14 2.22 -8.09 3.16
C GLU A 14 2.67 -7.48 1.83
N ARG A 15 1.87 -7.64 0.77
CA ARG A 15 2.14 -7.03 -0.54
C ARG A 15 2.11 -5.50 -0.47
N LEU A 16 1.13 -4.93 0.24
CA LEU A 16 1.07 -3.49 0.50
C LEU A 16 2.31 -3.01 1.26
N ARG A 17 2.68 -3.69 2.36
CA ARG A 17 3.85 -3.35 3.17
C ARG A 17 5.15 -3.41 2.36
N ARG A 18 5.29 -4.38 1.46
CA ARG A 18 6.44 -4.46 0.55
C ARG A 18 6.48 -3.25 -0.38
N SER A 19 5.37 -2.93 -1.04
CA SER A 19 5.28 -1.82 -2.00
C SER A 19 5.63 -0.49 -1.32
N VAL A 20 4.99 -0.19 -0.17
CA VAL A 20 5.26 1.02 0.63
C VAL A 20 6.74 1.12 1.02
N LYS A 21 7.37 0.02 1.44
CA LYS A 21 8.78 0.04 1.82
C LYS A 21 9.69 0.39 0.65
N TYR A 22 9.53 -0.30 -0.47
CA TYR A 22 10.47 -0.18 -1.59
C TYR A 22 10.24 1.07 -2.44
N GLU A 23 8.99 1.50 -2.61
CA GLU A 23 8.63 2.58 -3.51
C GLU A 23 8.55 3.94 -2.80
N GLU A 24 8.39 3.95 -1.48
CA GLU A 24 8.25 5.19 -0.71
C GLU A 24 9.33 5.27 0.37
N VAL A 25 9.28 4.40 1.39
CA VAL A 25 10.13 4.56 2.59
C VAL A 25 11.64 4.42 2.31
N TYR A 26 12.07 3.51 1.45
CA TYR A 26 13.49 3.31 1.15
C TYR A 26 14.07 4.32 0.17
N LEU A 27 13.21 5.02 -0.59
CA LEU A 27 13.64 6.07 -1.50
C LEU A 27 13.75 7.43 -0.81
N HIS A 28 13.12 7.59 0.35
CA HIS A 28 13.02 8.86 1.06
C HIS A 28 13.79 8.84 2.39
N ASP A 29 14.68 9.81 2.57
CA ASP A 29 15.36 10.06 3.84
C ASP A 29 14.53 11.05 4.69
N TYR A 30 13.45 10.55 5.31
CA TYR A 30 12.58 11.39 6.13
C TYR A 30 13.33 11.90 7.37
N ARG A 31 13.43 13.22 7.50
CA ARG A 31 14.13 13.85 8.63
C ARG A 31 13.20 14.07 9.82
N ARG A 32 11.89 14.11 9.59
CA ARG A 32 10.88 14.37 10.61
C ARG A 32 9.62 13.54 10.39
N VAL A 33 8.95 13.18 11.49
CA VAL A 33 7.70 12.42 11.45
C VAL A 33 6.57 13.10 10.64
N PRO A 34 6.36 14.43 10.71
CA PRO A 34 5.31 15.09 9.91
C PRO A 34 5.53 14.98 8.40
N GLU A 35 6.79 15.03 7.96
CA GLU A 35 7.18 14.86 6.55
C GLU A 35 6.83 13.44 6.09
N ALA A 36 7.25 12.42 6.84
CA ALA A 36 6.91 11.03 6.56
C ALA A 36 5.38 10.82 6.49
N ARG A 37 4.61 11.44 7.39
CA ARG A 37 3.13 11.32 7.37
C ARG A 37 2.52 11.94 6.12
N SER A 38 3.01 13.09 5.68
CA SER A 38 2.51 13.75 4.48
C SER A 38 2.80 12.93 3.23
N HIS A 39 4.04 12.46 3.11
CA HIS A 39 4.51 11.65 1.98
C HIS A 39 3.81 10.30 1.90
N LEU A 40 3.75 9.56 3.02
CA LEU A 40 3.00 8.31 3.09
C LEU A 40 1.51 8.54 2.78
N GLY A 41 0.92 9.63 3.26
CA GLY A 41 -0.46 9.99 2.95
C GLY A 41 -0.70 10.16 1.45
N ALA A 42 0.17 10.90 0.77
CA ALA A 42 0.13 11.07 -0.67
C ALA A 42 0.33 9.75 -1.42
N TYR A 43 1.30 8.93 -1.00
CA TYR A 43 1.55 7.61 -1.57
C TYR A 43 0.33 6.68 -1.44
N PHE A 44 -0.32 6.64 -0.27
CA PHE A 44 -1.51 5.83 -0.08
C PHE A 44 -2.72 6.33 -0.88
N HIS A 45 -2.83 7.65 -1.09
CA HIS A 45 -3.84 8.18 -2.00
C HIS A 45 -3.60 7.63 -3.42
N PHE A 46 -2.41 7.88 -3.98
CA PHE A 46 -2.00 7.37 -5.29
C PHE A 46 -2.20 5.84 -5.43
N TYR A 47 -1.75 5.06 -4.44
CA TYR A 47 -1.87 3.60 -4.46
C TYR A 47 -3.32 3.13 -4.54
N ASN A 48 -4.24 3.84 -3.91
CA ASN A 48 -5.65 3.46 -3.81
C ASN A 48 -6.51 4.01 -4.95
N THR A 49 -6.15 5.15 -5.55
CA THR A 49 -7.01 5.84 -6.53
C THR A 49 -6.45 5.91 -7.94
N GLU A 50 -5.14 5.76 -8.11
CA GLU A 50 -4.47 5.98 -9.40
C GLU A 50 -3.65 4.77 -9.88
N ARG A 51 -3.10 3.98 -8.95
CA ARG A 51 -2.30 2.81 -9.30
C ARG A 51 -3.19 1.67 -9.80
N PHE A 52 -2.89 1.21 -11.02
CA PHE A 52 -3.47 -0.02 -11.54
C PHE A 52 -2.83 -1.25 -10.92
N HIS A 53 -3.66 -2.21 -10.50
CA HIS A 53 -3.19 -3.48 -9.93
C HIS A 53 -3.61 -4.63 -10.84
N GLU A 54 -2.65 -5.39 -11.36
CA GLU A 54 -2.92 -6.57 -12.20
C GLU A 54 -3.82 -7.58 -11.46
N ALA A 55 -3.57 -7.77 -10.16
CA ALA A 55 -4.38 -8.63 -9.30
C ALA A 55 -5.85 -8.16 -9.16
N LEU A 56 -6.14 -6.90 -9.48
CA LEU A 56 -7.48 -6.30 -9.44
C LEU A 56 -8.06 -6.11 -10.85
N SER A 57 -7.53 -6.81 -11.85
CA SER A 57 -7.90 -6.64 -13.27
C SER A 57 -7.65 -5.22 -13.79
N TYR A 58 -6.50 -4.64 -13.41
CA TYR A 58 -6.13 -3.26 -13.76
C TYR A 58 -7.13 -2.21 -13.26
N ARG A 59 -7.80 -2.51 -12.14
CA ARG A 59 -8.55 -1.52 -11.36
C ARG A 59 -7.72 -1.03 -10.19
N THR A 60 -8.10 0.12 -9.69
CA THR A 60 -7.60 0.68 -8.44
C THR A 60 -8.35 0.07 -7.25
N PRO A 61 -7.76 0.05 -6.05
CA PRO A 61 -8.44 -0.44 -4.85
C PRO A 61 -9.73 0.31 -4.53
N HIS A 62 -9.87 1.57 -4.96
CA HIS A 62 -11.08 2.37 -4.78
C HIS A 62 -12.26 1.93 -5.66
N GLU A 63 -12.01 1.22 -6.75
CA GLU A 63 -13.03 0.78 -7.73
C GLU A 63 -13.59 -0.63 -7.43
N LEU A 64 -13.20 -1.23 -6.30
CA LEU A 64 -13.69 -2.52 -5.82
C LEU A 64 -14.72 -2.33 -4.71
#